data_AF-A0A7C7HH55-F1
#
_entry.id   AF-A0A7C7HH55-F1
#
_cell.length_a   1.000
_cell.length_b   1.000
_cell.length_c   1.000
_cell.angle_alpha   90.00
_cell.angle_beta   90.00
_cell.angle_gamma   90.00
#
_symmetry.space_group_name_H-M   'P 1'
#
loop_
_entity.id
_entity.type
_entity.pdbx_description
1 polymer ?
#
loop_
_entity_poly.entity_id
_entity_poly.type
_entity_poly.pdbx_seq_one_letter_code
_entity_poly.pdbx_strand_id
1 'polypeptide(L)'
;MIREKFREHLSLITYILMIALVLMFLVFAIQWYLIQQTLGYAIELIKAELIQQSPSGVEASEIQQTFLNVQDAVKSIPWSVISGKISLSKAKTAADYARKSNSDGIWTSQEVNTLLKMTNATVGIKRGVGSK
;
A
#
# COMPACT_ATOMS: atom_id res chain seq x y z
N MET A 1 -29.38 47.26 -7.74
CA MET A 1 -28.39 47.23 -8.85
C MET A 1 -26.97 46.80 -8.46
N ILE A 2 -26.12 47.60 -7.78
CA ILE A 2 -24.72 47.18 -7.44
C ILE A 2 -24.69 45.93 -6.54
N ARG A 3 -25.59 45.87 -5.55
CA ARG A 3 -25.69 44.75 -4.59
C ARG A 3 -26.25 43.45 -5.20
N GLU A 4 -26.99 43.54 -6.31
CA GLU A 4 -27.52 42.38 -7.04
C GLU A 4 -26.46 41.80 -7.97
N LYS A 5 -25.79 42.64 -8.77
CA LYS A 5 -24.65 42.19 -9.60
C LYS A 5 -23.56 41.53 -8.76
N PHE A 6 -23.26 42.06 -7.58
CA PHE A 6 -22.27 41.46 -6.68
C PHE A 6 -22.70 40.09 -6.14
N ARG A 7 -24.01 39.90 -5.90
CA ARG A 7 -24.58 38.63 -5.42
C ARG A 7 -24.64 37.59 -6.53
N GLU A 8 -24.94 38.00 -7.76
CA GLU A 8 -24.87 37.15 -8.97
C GLU A 8 -23.44 36.69 -9.27
N HIS A 9 -22.46 37.59 -9.19
CA HIS A 9 -21.05 37.20 -9.35
C HIS A 9 -20.59 36.21 -8.28
N LEU A 10 -20.96 36.43 -7.01
CA LEU A 10 -20.70 35.48 -5.93
C LEU A 10 -21.32 34.10 -6.20
N SER A 11 -22.59 34.08 -6.64
CA SER A 11 -23.28 32.84 -7.02
C SER A 11 -22.56 32.08 -8.15
N LEU A 12 -22.12 32.79 -9.19
CA LEU A 12 -21.43 32.20 -10.34
C LEU A 12 -20.05 31.64 -9.93
N ILE A 13 -19.31 32.38 -9.10
CA ILE A 13 -18.04 31.92 -8.53
C ILE A 13 -18.26 30.65 -7.68
N THR A 14 -19.29 30.61 -6.84
CA THR A 14 -19.62 29.42 -6.04
C THR A 14 -19.95 28.22 -6.93
N TYR A 15 -20.71 28.41 -8.02
CA TYR A 15 -21.00 27.33 -8.97
C TYR A 15 -19.73 26.79 -9.63
N ILE A 16 -18.84 27.66 -10.09
CA ILE A 16 -17.56 27.26 -10.68
C ILE A 16 -16.71 26.50 -9.66
N LEU A 17 -16.64 27.00 -8.42
CA LEU A 17 -15.90 26.34 -7.34
C LEU A 17 -16.48 24.94 -7.03
N MET A 18 -17.80 24.78 -7.03
CA MET A 18 -18.44 23.48 -6.82
C MET A 18 -18.11 22.50 -7.94
N ILE A 19 -18.16 22.94 -9.20
CA ILE A 19 -17.78 22.10 -10.35
C ILE A 19 -16.31 21.70 -10.25
N ALA A 20 -15.42 22.64 -9.94
CA ALA A 20 -14.00 22.37 -9.75
C ALA A 20 -13.77 21.37 -8.61
N LEU A 21 -14.48 21.50 -7.49
CA LEU A 21 -14.40 20.57 -6.35
C LEU A 21 -14.82 19.15 -6.75
N VAL A 22 -15.93 19.01 -7.48
CA VAL A 22 -16.41 17.71 -7.97
C VAL A 22 -15.39 17.08 -8.92
N LEU A 23 -14.84 17.87 -9.85
CA LEU A 23 -13.80 17.40 -10.76
C LEU A 23 -12.54 16.94 -10.00
N MET A 24 -12.09 17.72 -9.01
CA MET A 24 -10.97 17.32 -8.14
C MET A 24 -11.25 16.02 -7.40
N PHE A 25 -12.47 15.85 -6.87
CA PHE A 25 -12.87 14.61 -6.20
C PHE A 25 -12.86 13.40 -7.14
N LEU A 26 -13.33 13.56 -8.38
CA LEU A 26 -13.29 12.50 -9.39
C LEU A 26 -11.85 12.12 -9.75
N VAL A 27 -10.98 13.11 -9.97
CA VAL A 27 -9.55 12.87 -10.23
C VAL A 27 -8.91 12.15 -9.05
N PHE A 28 -9.22 12.57 -7.82
CA PHE A 28 -8.74 11.90 -6.61
C PHE A 28 -9.20 10.43 -6.56
N ALA A 29 -10.47 10.14 -6.83
CA ALA A 29 -10.98 8.77 -6.85
C ALA A 29 -10.29 7.89 -7.91
N ILE A 30 -10.02 8.45 -9.10
CA ILE A 30 -9.27 7.75 -10.17
C ILE A 30 -7.83 7.48 -9.74
N GLN A 31 -7.12 8.50 -9.24
CA GLN A 31 -5.74 8.33 -8.75
C GLN A 31 -5.67 7.30 -7.63
N TRP A 32 -6.66 7.33 -6.73
CA TRP A 32 -6.78 6.37 -5.64
C TRP A 32 -6.93 4.93 -6.14
N TYR A 33 -7.83 4.71 -7.11
CA TYR A 33 -8.02 3.41 -7.74
C TYR A 33 -6.74 2.90 -8.41
N LEU A 34 -6.02 3.76 -9.13
CA LEU A 34 -4.76 3.42 -9.77
C LEU A 34 -3.69 3.02 -8.76
N ILE A 35 -3.55 3.76 -7.65
CA ILE A 35 -2.60 3.44 -6.57
C ILE A 35 -2.89 2.04 -5.99
N GLN A 36 -4.17 1.75 -5.71
CA GLN A 36 -4.58 0.44 -5.19
C GLN A 36 -4.22 -0.69 -6.14
N GLN A 37 -4.47 -0.52 -7.44
CA GLN A 37 -4.09 -1.51 -8.44
C GLN A 37 -2.58 -1.71 -8.52
N THR A 38 -1.80 -0.63 -8.62
CA THR A 38 -0.33 -0.73 -8.75
C THR A 38 0.29 -1.41 -7.52
N LEU A 39 -0.16 -1.05 -6.31
CA LEU A 39 0.31 -1.71 -5.09
C LEU A 39 -0.10 -3.18 -5.03
N GLY A 40 -1.33 -3.51 -5.43
CA GLY A 40 -1.81 -4.88 -5.53
C GLY A 40 -0.95 -5.73 -6.46
N TYR A 41 -0.69 -5.24 -7.66
CA TYR A 41 0.17 -5.93 -8.64
C TYR A 41 1.60 -6.11 -8.15
N ALA A 42 2.19 -5.10 -7.51
CA ALA A 42 3.54 -5.20 -6.96
C ALA A 42 3.63 -6.28 -5.85
N ILE A 43 2.62 -6.34 -4.98
CA ILE A 43 2.52 -7.37 -3.93
C ILE A 43 2.39 -8.77 -4.54
N GLU A 44 1.53 -8.92 -5.54
CA GLU A 44 1.33 -10.21 -6.21
C GLU A 44 2.57 -10.69 -6.94
N LEU A 45 3.29 -9.79 -7.62
CA LEU A 45 4.53 -10.10 -8.33
C LEU A 45 5.61 -10.62 -7.36
N ILE A 46 5.86 -9.90 -6.26
CA ILE A 46 6.85 -10.32 -5.24
C ILE A 46 6.45 -11.65 -4.63
N LYS A 47 5.16 -11.82 -4.29
CA LYS A 47 4.65 -13.09 -3.75
C LYS A 47 4.89 -14.25 -4.74
N ALA A 48 4.57 -14.05 -6.02
CA ALA A 48 4.74 -15.08 -7.04
C ALA A 48 6.21 -15.46 -7.23
N GLU A 49 7.10 -14.47 -7.26
CA GLU A 49 8.55 -14.67 -7.38
C GLU A 49 9.10 -15.49 -6.19
N LEU A 50 8.72 -15.12 -4.97
CA LEU A 50 9.16 -15.83 -3.75
C LEU A 50 8.62 -17.27 -3.68
N ILE A 51 7.38 -17.50 -4.10
CA ILE A 51 6.80 -18.86 -4.17
C ILE A 51 7.47 -19.68 -5.27
N GLN A 52 7.73 -19.10 -6.43
CA GLN A 52 8.35 -19.79 -7.56
C GLN A 52 9.77 -20.25 -7.25
N GLN A 53 10.55 -19.41 -6.56
CA GLN A 53 11.91 -19.79 -6.16
C GLN A 53 11.92 -20.80 -5.01
N SER A 54 10.82 -20.92 -4.26
CA SER A 54 10.59 -21.89 -3.17
C SER A 54 11.85 -22.14 -2.31
N PRO A 55 12.51 -21.10 -1.78
CA PRO A 55 13.80 -21.26 -1.13
C PRO A 55 13.69 -22.19 0.08
N SER A 56 14.60 -23.16 0.16
CA SER A 56 14.57 -24.23 1.15
C SER A 56 14.55 -23.68 2.59
N GLY A 57 13.52 -24.03 3.36
CA GLY A 57 13.36 -23.59 4.75
C GLY A 57 12.40 -22.41 4.95
N VAL A 58 11.64 -22.00 3.93
CA VAL A 58 10.48 -21.11 4.07
C VAL A 58 9.24 -21.79 3.48
N GLU A 59 8.21 -21.94 4.29
CA GLU A 59 6.93 -22.51 3.85
C GLU A 59 6.20 -21.55 2.90
N ALA A 60 5.75 -22.05 1.74
CA ALA A 60 4.97 -21.26 0.77
C ALA A 60 3.68 -20.69 1.38
N SER A 61 3.09 -21.40 2.35
CA SER A 61 1.93 -20.96 3.12
C SER A 61 2.21 -19.71 3.95
N GLU A 62 3.42 -19.58 4.52
CA GLU A 62 3.82 -18.44 5.33
C GLU A 62 4.05 -17.18 4.48
N ILE A 63 4.65 -17.36 3.30
CA ILE A 63 4.76 -16.32 2.28
C ILE A 63 3.36 -15.84 1.90
N GLN A 64 2.47 -16.77 1.54
CA GLN A 64 1.11 -16.45 1.12
C GLN A 64 0.33 -15.69 2.20
N GLN A 65 0.37 -16.15 3.45
CA GLN A 65 -0.34 -15.48 4.54
C GLN A 65 0.20 -14.07 4.81
N THR A 66 1.53 -13.89 4.77
CA THR A 66 2.16 -12.59 5.01
C THR A 66 1.72 -11.56 3.97
N PHE A 67 1.73 -11.91 2.68
CA PHE A 67 1.32 -11.00 1.62
C PHE A 67 -0.19 -10.77 1.58
N LEU A 68 -1.02 -11.76 1.99
CA LEU A 68 -2.46 -11.55 2.16
C LEU A 68 -2.76 -10.51 3.25
N ASN A 69 -2.09 -10.60 4.40
CA ASN A 69 -2.26 -9.63 5.49
C ASN A 69 -1.91 -8.20 5.04
N VAL A 70 -0.86 -8.05 4.24
CA VAL A 70 -0.49 -6.75 3.65
C VAL A 70 -1.50 -6.30 2.60
N GLN A 71 -1.99 -7.19 1.74
CA GLN A 71 -2.98 -6.85 0.73
C GLN A 71 -4.28 -6.32 1.35
N ASP A 72 -4.77 -6.95 2.43
CA ASP A 72 -5.95 -6.50 3.15
C ASP A 72 -5.75 -5.16 3.85
N ALA A 73 -4.54 -4.94 4.37
CA ALA A 73 -4.18 -3.66 4.96
C ALA A 73 -4.08 -2.55 3.88
N VAL A 74 -3.54 -2.86 2.69
CA VAL A 74 -3.45 -1.92 1.56
C VAL A 74 -4.84 -1.53 1.04
N LYS A 75 -5.76 -2.50 0.91
CA LYS A 75 -7.17 -2.24 0.51
C LYS A 75 -7.89 -1.27 1.44
N SER A 76 -7.44 -1.16 2.69
CA SER A 76 -8.04 -0.28 3.71
C SER A 76 -7.32 1.06 3.90
N ILE A 77 -6.32 1.39 3.06
CA ILE A 77 -5.76 2.76 2.99
C ILE A 77 -6.88 3.72 2.49
N PRO A 78 -6.91 5.01 2.85
CA PRO A 78 -6.02 5.73 3.77
C PRO A 78 -6.25 5.43 5.24
N TRP A 79 -7.39 4.83 5.60
CA TRP A 79 -7.77 4.63 7.00
C TRP A 79 -6.80 3.75 7.76
N SER A 80 -6.23 2.71 7.16
CA SER A 80 -5.21 1.87 7.79
C SER A 80 -3.91 2.62 8.10
N VAL A 81 -3.53 3.63 7.31
CA VAL A 81 -2.38 4.51 7.60
C VAL A 81 -2.74 5.49 8.71
N ILE A 82 -3.90 6.14 8.62
CA ILE A 82 -4.35 7.13 9.61
C ILE A 82 -4.53 6.48 10.99
N SER A 83 -5.09 5.26 11.04
CA SER A 83 -5.26 4.49 12.28
C SER A 83 -3.99 3.82 12.79
N GLY A 84 -2.86 3.95 12.09
CA GLY A 84 -1.59 3.33 12.48
C GLY A 84 -1.54 1.81 12.30
N LYS A 85 -2.56 1.19 11.67
CA LYS A 85 -2.56 -0.23 11.31
C LYS A 85 -1.48 -0.57 10.28
N ILE A 86 -1.16 0.37 9.39
CA ILE A 86 0.01 0.30 8.51
C ILE A 86 1.02 1.38 8.89
N SER A 87 2.27 0.97 9.03
CA SER A 87 3.41 1.89 9.09
C SER A 87 4.08 2.02 7.72
N LEU A 88 3.88 3.16 7.06
CA LEU A 88 4.51 3.48 5.77
C LEU A 88 6.04 3.48 5.86
N SER A 89 6.61 3.94 6.99
CA SER A 89 8.06 3.90 7.19
C SER A 89 8.60 2.48 7.16
N LYS A 90 7.91 1.54 7.82
CA LYS A 90 8.33 0.13 7.83
C LYS A 90 8.10 -0.54 6.48
N ALA A 91 7.00 -0.19 5.80
CA ALA A 91 6.72 -0.67 4.44
C ALA A 91 7.82 -0.22 3.46
N LYS A 92 8.27 1.03 3.56
CA LYS A 92 9.41 1.54 2.81
C LYS A 92 10.68 0.75 3.13
N THR A 93 11.01 0.54 4.39
CA THR A 93 12.19 -0.26 4.77
C THR A 93 12.13 -1.69 4.23
N ALA A 94 10.96 -2.34 4.27
CA ALA A 94 10.78 -3.68 3.72
C ALA A 94 10.96 -3.69 2.18
N ALA A 95 10.43 -2.68 1.48
CA ALA A 95 10.59 -2.54 0.04
C ALA A 95 12.05 -2.23 -0.36
N ASP A 96 12.73 -1.35 0.38
CA ASP A 96 14.15 -1.03 0.19
C ASP A 96 15.02 -2.26 0.42
N TYR A 97 14.71 -3.06 1.45
CA TYR A 97 15.36 -4.34 1.70
C TYR A 97 15.11 -5.31 0.55
N ALA A 98 13.87 -5.46 0.09
CA ALA A 98 13.54 -6.36 -1.00
C ALA A 98 14.30 -6.02 -2.29
N ARG A 99 14.37 -4.72 -2.62
CA ARG A 99 15.12 -4.24 -3.78
C ARG A 99 16.62 -4.50 -3.67
N LYS A 100 17.18 -4.40 -2.45
CA LYS A 100 18.61 -4.61 -2.21
C LYS A 100 18.99 -6.09 -2.17
N SER A 101 18.17 -6.93 -1.54
CA SER A 101 18.41 -8.37 -1.44
C SER A 101 18.17 -9.10 -2.76
N ASN A 102 17.24 -8.62 -3.58
CA ASN A 102 17.05 -9.18 -4.92
C ASN A 102 17.98 -8.58 -5.99
N SER A 103 19.10 -7.97 -5.62
CA SER A 103 20.05 -7.41 -6.62
C SER A 103 20.60 -8.47 -7.55
N ASP A 104 20.71 -9.70 -7.04
CA ASP A 104 21.33 -10.83 -7.71
C ASP A 104 20.27 -11.76 -8.34
N GLY A 105 18.99 -11.42 -8.22
CA GLY A 105 17.84 -12.16 -8.79
C GLY A 105 17.51 -13.48 -8.08
N ILE A 106 18.22 -13.82 -7.00
CA ILE A 106 18.08 -15.08 -6.26
C ILE A 106 17.77 -14.77 -4.80
N TRP A 107 16.70 -15.37 -4.28
CA TRP A 107 16.28 -15.22 -2.90
C TRP A 107 16.78 -16.38 -2.03
N THR A 108 17.63 -16.07 -1.03
CA THR A 108 17.98 -17.05 0.00
C THR A 108 16.89 -17.16 1.07
N SER A 109 16.81 -18.31 1.75
CA SER A 109 15.80 -18.52 2.82
C SER A 109 15.96 -17.54 3.99
N GLN A 110 17.18 -17.08 4.27
CA GLN A 110 17.43 -16.04 5.28
C GLN A 110 16.88 -14.68 4.84
N GLU A 111 17.03 -14.32 3.56
CA GLU A 111 16.51 -13.07 3.02
C GLU A 111 15.00 -13.06 2.95
N VAL A 112 14.40 -14.17 2.49
CA VAL A 112 12.94 -14.32 2.49
C VAL A 112 12.40 -14.24 3.91
N ASN A 113 13.00 -14.93 4.88
CA ASN A 113 12.55 -14.84 6.26
C ASN A 113 12.66 -13.43 6.85
N THR A 114 13.74 -12.72 6.52
CA THR A 114 13.94 -11.33 6.93
C THR A 114 12.90 -10.43 6.30
N LEU A 115 12.65 -10.58 4.99
CA LEU A 115 11.63 -9.84 4.26
C LEU A 115 10.25 -10.09 4.87
N LEU A 116 9.82 -11.34 5.05
CA LEU A 116 8.53 -11.68 5.64
C LEU A 116 8.36 -11.10 7.05
N LYS A 117 9.44 -11.06 7.85
CA LYS A 117 9.41 -10.43 9.18
C LYS A 117 9.22 -8.91 9.08
N MET A 118 9.94 -8.25 8.18
CA MET A 118 9.79 -6.81 7.94
C MET A 118 8.40 -6.49 7.41
N THR A 119 7.91 -7.28 6.44
CA THR A 119 6.59 -7.17 5.81
C THR A 119 5.46 -7.33 6.84
N ASN A 120 5.52 -8.33 7.73
CA ASN A 120 4.54 -8.45 8.83
C ASN A 120 4.60 -7.28 9.82
N ALA A 121 5.81 -6.76 10.10
CA ALA A 121 5.96 -5.59 10.97
C ALA A 121 5.33 -4.31 10.38
N THR A 122 5.10 -4.25 9.06
CA THR A 122 4.41 -3.13 8.40
C THR A 122 2.95 -3.03 8.82
N VAL A 123 2.30 -4.18 9.06
CA VAL A 123 0.87 -4.28 9.42
C VAL A 123 0.65 -4.53 10.92
N GLY A 124 1.68 -4.30 11.74
CA GLY A 124 1.60 -4.48 13.19
C GLY A 124 1.53 -5.94 13.65
N ILE A 125 1.68 -6.90 12.75
CA ILE A 125 1.73 -8.32 13.10
C ILE A 125 3.12 -8.64 13.64
N LYS A 126 3.21 -8.90 14.95
CA LYS A 126 4.43 -9.44 15.55
C LYS A 126 4.50 -10.92 15.19
N ARG A 127 5.50 -11.29 14.38
CA ARG A 127 5.85 -12.71 14.18
C ARG A 127 6.22 -13.28 15.56
N GLY A 128 5.42 -14.24 16.05
CA GLY A 128 5.81 -15.04 17.19
C GLY A 128 7.06 -15.81 16.78
N VAL A 129 8.21 -15.41 17.31
CA VAL A 129 9.40 -16.24 17.27
C VAL A 129 8.98 -17.53 17.97
N GLY A 130 9.05 -18.65 17.26
CA GLY A 130 8.68 -19.96 17.79
C GLY A 130 9.24 -20.12 19.20
N SER A 131 8.34 -20.25 20.17
CA SER A 131 8.68 -20.85 21.44
C SER A 131 8.90 -22.33 21.15
N LYS A 132 10.15 -22.74 21.33
CA LYS A 132 10.68 -24.11 21.51
C LYS A 132 9.75 -25.28 21.21
#